data_AF-A0A6N6MB61-F1
#
_entry.id   AF-A0A6N6MB61-F1
#
_cell.length_a   1.000
_cell.length_b   1.000
_cell.length_c   1.000
_cell.angle_alpha   90.00
_cell.angle_beta   90.00
_cell.angle_gamma   90.00
#
_symmetry.space_group_name_H-M   'P 1'
#
loop_
_entity.id
_entity.type
_entity.pdbx_description
1 polymer ?
#
loop_
_entity_poly.entity_id
_entity_poly.type
_entity_poly.pdbx_seq_one_letter_code
_entity_poly.pdbx_strand_id
1 'polypeptide(L)'
;MMKNRICELFDIDYPIIQAGMIWCSPWQLASEVSNAGGLGIIGSGSMYPEVLREHVEKCKKATDKPFAVNVPLLYPNIEEHIQTIIDYEVPIVFSSAGNPKTWTPKLKEHGIKVVHVVSSAKFAKKAVEAGCDAVVAEGFEAGGHNGREETTTMCLIPLVNDAVDVPVIAAGGIGSGGSILAAMSLGADAVQIGSRFAASNESSGHENFKNRIVSTNEGDTVLTLKELAPVRLIKNEFYADVMKAYDRCASKEELAEVLGRARAKKGMFEGDMEQGELEIGQVSAQIKDVLPAKKIFENLLTEYREARKAICDKVFDL
;
A
#
# COMPACT_ATOMS: atom_id res chain seq x y z
N MET A 1 -5.18 24.99 -16.14
CA MET A 1 -4.94 24.21 -14.90
C MET A 1 -3.67 23.42 -15.11
N MET A 2 -2.73 23.42 -14.16
CA MET A 2 -1.60 22.48 -14.21
C MET A 2 -2.14 21.05 -14.12
N LYS A 3 -1.64 20.14 -14.96
CA LYS A 3 -1.93 18.71 -14.82
C LYS A 3 -1.21 18.20 -13.57
N ASN A 4 -1.84 17.29 -12.83
CA ASN A 4 -1.25 16.67 -11.65
C ASN A 4 0.00 15.86 -12.06
N ARG A 5 1.09 15.98 -11.30
CA ARG A 5 2.40 15.40 -11.65
C ARG A 5 2.40 13.88 -11.72
N ILE A 6 1.63 13.23 -10.84
CA ILE A 6 1.48 11.76 -10.83
C ILE A 6 0.60 11.30 -11.98
N CYS A 7 -0.52 12.00 -12.25
CA CYS A 7 -1.36 11.72 -13.41
C CYS A 7 -0.57 11.80 -14.73
N GLU A 8 0.30 12.80 -14.87
CA GLU A 8 1.16 12.95 -16.03
C GLU A 8 2.26 11.87 -16.09
N LEU A 9 2.88 11.54 -14.95
CA LEU A 9 3.95 10.54 -14.89
C LEU A 9 3.47 9.13 -15.24
N PHE A 10 2.25 8.77 -14.85
CA PHE A 10 1.69 7.42 -15.02
C PHE A 10 0.63 7.29 -16.10
N ASP A 11 0.26 8.40 -16.76
CA ASP A 11 -0.83 8.46 -17.74
C ASP A 11 -2.18 7.94 -17.19
N ILE A 12 -2.57 8.46 -16.01
CA ILE A 12 -3.82 8.12 -15.33
C ILE A 12 -4.72 9.35 -15.13
N ASP A 13 -6.03 9.12 -15.02
CA ASP A 13 -7.03 10.20 -14.95
C ASP A 13 -7.10 10.85 -13.56
N TYR A 14 -6.88 10.05 -12.49
CA TYR A 14 -6.99 10.50 -11.10
C TYR A 14 -5.77 10.09 -10.28
N PRO A 15 -5.30 10.94 -9.35
CA PRO A 15 -4.13 10.66 -8.51
C PRO A 15 -4.49 9.75 -7.31
N ILE A 16 -5.19 8.66 -7.59
CA ILE A 16 -5.62 7.63 -6.64
C ILE A 16 -5.01 6.31 -7.08
N ILE A 17 -4.22 5.72 -6.18
CA ILE A 17 -3.46 4.51 -6.41
C ILE A 17 -3.96 3.46 -5.42
N GLN A 18 -4.30 2.26 -5.89
CA GLN A 18 -4.56 1.13 -5.02
C GLN A 18 -3.24 0.42 -4.69
N ALA A 19 -2.97 0.18 -3.41
CA ALA A 19 -1.67 -0.33 -2.96
C ALA A 19 -1.42 -1.79 -3.38
N GLY A 20 -0.18 -2.13 -3.73
CA GLY A 20 0.22 -3.53 -3.86
C GLY A 20 0.28 -4.19 -2.48
N MET A 21 -0.61 -5.15 -2.23
CA MET A 21 -0.79 -5.81 -0.93
C MET A 21 -0.67 -7.31 -1.11
N ILE A 22 0.16 -7.96 -0.29
CA ILE A 22 0.25 -9.42 -0.25
C ILE A 22 -1.13 -10.01 0.01
N TRP A 23 -1.45 -11.10 -0.68
CA TRP A 23 -2.71 -11.85 -0.56
C TRP A 23 -4.00 -11.08 -0.91
N CYS A 24 -3.93 -9.77 -1.18
CA CYS A 24 -5.11 -8.92 -1.39
C CYS A 24 -5.17 -8.26 -2.77
N SER A 25 -4.05 -8.13 -3.48
CA SER A 25 -3.98 -7.39 -4.75
C SER A 25 -3.76 -8.30 -5.96
N PRO A 26 -4.79 -9.05 -6.38
CA PRO A 26 -4.74 -9.85 -7.60
C PRO A 26 -4.95 -8.96 -8.84
N TRP A 27 -4.93 -9.57 -10.03
CA TRP A 27 -5.10 -8.83 -11.28
C TRP A 27 -6.50 -8.21 -11.39
N GLN A 28 -7.54 -8.84 -10.83
CA GLN A 28 -8.91 -8.32 -10.86
C GLN A 28 -9.01 -6.95 -10.17
N LEU A 29 -8.46 -6.85 -8.96
CA LEU A 29 -8.47 -5.59 -8.22
C LEU A 29 -7.65 -4.52 -8.95
N ALA A 30 -6.47 -4.87 -9.44
CA ALA A 30 -5.63 -3.95 -10.18
C ALA A 30 -6.34 -3.44 -11.45
N SER A 31 -6.89 -4.34 -12.27
CA SER A 31 -7.58 -3.94 -13.50
C SER A 31 -8.82 -3.09 -13.25
N GLU A 32 -9.62 -3.39 -12.21
CA GLU A 32 -10.80 -2.58 -11.90
C GLU A 32 -10.45 -1.16 -11.45
N VAL A 33 -9.39 -0.98 -10.66
CA VAL A 33 -8.94 0.36 -10.26
C VAL A 33 -8.35 1.13 -11.44
N SER A 34 -7.57 0.47 -12.30
CA SER A 34 -7.06 1.08 -13.54
C SER A 34 -8.21 1.47 -14.49
N ASN A 35 -9.23 0.61 -14.65
CA ASN A 35 -10.42 0.90 -15.45
C ASN A 35 -11.26 2.06 -14.88
N ALA A 36 -11.23 2.29 -13.56
CA ALA A 36 -11.88 3.44 -12.93
C ALA A 36 -11.12 4.78 -13.12
N GLY A 37 -9.91 4.73 -13.70
CA GLY A 37 -9.08 5.90 -14.00
C GLY A 37 -7.98 6.19 -12.98
N GLY A 38 -7.81 5.33 -11.96
CA GLY A 38 -6.67 5.37 -11.05
C GLY A 38 -5.50 4.51 -11.54
N LEU A 39 -4.59 4.18 -10.64
CA LEU A 39 -3.55 3.16 -10.88
C LEU A 39 -3.81 1.94 -10.00
N GLY A 40 -4.12 0.81 -10.62
CA GLY A 40 -4.12 -0.49 -9.95
C GLY A 40 -2.73 -1.10 -9.84
N ILE A 41 -2.47 -1.80 -8.74
CA ILE A 41 -1.17 -2.42 -8.47
C ILE A 41 -1.34 -3.89 -8.10
N ILE A 42 -0.72 -4.78 -8.87
CA ILE A 42 -0.59 -6.21 -8.53
C ILE A 42 0.43 -6.37 -7.40
N GLY A 43 0.07 -7.09 -6.33
CA GLY A 43 0.98 -7.35 -5.21
C GLY A 43 1.80 -8.64 -5.41
N SER A 44 3.03 -8.54 -5.91
CA SER A 44 3.82 -9.74 -6.24
C SER A 44 4.39 -10.50 -5.04
N GLY A 45 4.46 -9.86 -3.87
CA GLY A 45 5.11 -10.44 -2.67
C GLY A 45 4.52 -11.78 -2.19
N SER A 46 3.30 -12.11 -2.59
CA SER A 46 2.63 -13.38 -2.29
C SER A 46 2.53 -14.34 -3.50
N MET A 47 3.19 -14.02 -4.60
CA MET A 47 3.09 -14.74 -5.87
C MET A 47 4.41 -15.44 -6.19
N TYR A 48 4.37 -16.75 -6.41
CA TYR A 48 5.45 -17.43 -7.11
C TYR A 48 5.60 -16.87 -8.54
N PRO A 49 6.78 -16.99 -9.18
CA PRO A 49 7.04 -16.38 -10.49
C PRO A 49 5.99 -16.70 -11.57
N GLU A 50 5.53 -17.94 -11.64
CA GLU A 50 4.47 -18.37 -12.56
C GLU A 50 3.12 -17.72 -12.27
N VAL A 51 2.81 -17.50 -10.99
CA VAL A 51 1.57 -16.83 -10.56
C VAL A 51 1.63 -15.34 -10.94
N LEU A 52 2.77 -14.67 -10.73
CA LEU A 52 2.93 -13.28 -11.16
C LEU A 52 2.75 -13.16 -12.68
N ARG A 53 3.37 -14.06 -13.46
CA ARG A 53 3.21 -14.09 -14.92
C ARG A 53 1.76 -14.18 -15.33
N GLU A 54 1.02 -15.13 -14.75
CA GLU A 54 -0.42 -15.30 -15.02
C GLU A 54 -1.22 -14.05 -14.66
N HIS A 55 -0.93 -13.41 -13.52
CA HIS A 55 -1.60 -12.18 -13.11
C HIS A 55 -1.31 -11.02 -14.06
N VAL A 56 -0.07 -10.84 -14.50
CA VAL A 56 0.29 -9.80 -15.48
C VAL A 56 -0.42 -10.04 -16.81
N GLU A 57 -0.44 -11.28 -17.30
CA GLU A 57 -1.16 -11.65 -18.52
C GLU A 57 -2.66 -11.35 -18.45
N LYS A 58 -3.30 -11.73 -17.34
CA LYS A 58 -4.73 -11.50 -17.14
C LYS A 58 -5.05 -10.02 -16.97
N CYS A 59 -4.19 -9.26 -16.28
CA CYS A 59 -4.35 -7.82 -16.13
C CYS A 59 -4.29 -7.10 -17.49
N LYS A 60 -3.29 -7.40 -18.34
CA LYS A 60 -3.20 -6.85 -19.70
C LYS A 60 -4.39 -7.20 -20.59
N LYS A 61 -5.08 -8.32 -20.34
CA LYS A 61 -6.31 -8.70 -21.05
C LYS A 61 -7.56 -8.00 -20.50
N ALA A 62 -7.54 -7.55 -19.25
CA ALA A 62 -8.68 -6.99 -18.54
C ALA A 62 -8.72 -5.45 -18.56
N THR A 63 -7.62 -4.80 -18.92
CA THR A 63 -7.54 -3.35 -19.04
C THR A 63 -6.52 -2.92 -20.10
N ASP A 64 -6.89 -1.89 -20.85
CA ASP A 64 -5.98 -1.15 -21.74
C ASP A 64 -5.34 0.05 -21.02
N LYS A 65 -5.65 0.26 -19.72
CA LYS A 65 -5.13 1.36 -18.91
C LYS A 65 -3.82 0.94 -18.19
N PRO A 66 -2.95 1.91 -17.83
CA PRO A 66 -1.76 1.60 -17.06
C PRO A 66 -2.07 0.89 -15.74
N PHE A 67 -1.24 -0.10 -15.41
CA PHE A 67 -1.21 -0.75 -14.09
C PHE A 67 0.25 -0.94 -13.68
N ALA A 68 0.47 -1.21 -12.40
CA ALA A 68 1.81 -1.45 -11.86
C ALA A 68 1.93 -2.82 -11.19
N VAL A 69 3.17 -3.20 -10.91
CA VAL A 69 3.48 -4.34 -10.03
C VAL A 69 4.25 -3.82 -8.82
N ASN A 70 3.82 -4.19 -7.62
CA ASN A 70 4.59 -3.99 -6.40
C ASN A 70 5.54 -5.17 -6.19
N VAL A 71 6.82 -4.88 -5.97
CA VAL A 71 7.90 -5.86 -5.76
C VAL A 71 8.62 -5.57 -4.43
N PRO A 72 8.39 -6.38 -3.39
CA PRO A 72 9.25 -6.36 -2.20
C PRO A 72 10.66 -6.82 -2.57
N LEU A 73 11.67 -5.98 -2.32
CA LEU A 73 13.04 -6.22 -2.81
C LEU A 73 13.77 -7.36 -2.09
N LEU A 74 13.22 -7.82 -0.97
CA LEU A 74 13.70 -9.00 -0.22
C LEU A 74 13.07 -10.32 -0.69
N TYR A 75 12.26 -10.31 -1.76
CA TYR A 75 11.64 -11.52 -2.28
C TYR A 75 12.68 -12.52 -2.82
N PRO A 76 12.64 -13.83 -2.46
CA PRO A 76 13.69 -14.79 -2.81
C PRO A 76 13.93 -14.99 -4.31
N ASN A 77 12.87 -14.96 -5.13
CA ASN A 77 12.93 -15.16 -6.59
C ASN A 77 12.72 -13.85 -7.35
N ILE A 78 13.25 -12.74 -6.83
CA ILE A 78 13.03 -11.41 -7.40
C ILE A 78 13.52 -11.28 -8.85
N GLU A 79 14.58 -11.97 -9.23
CA GLU A 79 15.12 -11.91 -10.60
C GLU A 79 14.06 -12.35 -11.63
N GLU A 80 13.30 -13.39 -11.31
CA GLU A 80 12.24 -13.93 -12.16
C GLU A 80 11.02 -12.99 -12.22
N HIS A 81 10.71 -12.31 -11.10
CA HIS A 81 9.68 -11.26 -11.07
C HIS A 81 10.08 -10.09 -11.96
N ILE A 82 11.31 -9.59 -11.83
CA ILE A 82 11.83 -8.49 -12.64
C ILE A 82 11.86 -8.89 -14.12
N GLN A 83 12.27 -10.12 -14.44
CA GLN A 83 12.24 -10.61 -15.82
C GLN A 83 10.82 -10.64 -16.39
N THR A 84 9.84 -11.12 -15.60
CA THR A 84 8.43 -11.10 -16.00
C THR A 84 7.92 -9.67 -16.25
N ILE A 85 8.28 -8.71 -15.40
CA ILE A 85 7.88 -7.31 -15.58
C ILE A 85 8.46 -6.74 -16.87
N ILE A 86 9.73 -7.03 -17.19
CA ILE A 86 10.40 -6.60 -18.42
C ILE A 86 9.76 -7.27 -19.65
N ASP A 87 9.62 -8.60 -19.65
CA ASP A 87 9.12 -9.37 -20.78
C ASP A 87 7.69 -8.98 -21.17
N TYR A 88 6.87 -8.63 -20.18
CA TYR A 88 5.49 -8.20 -20.39
C TYR A 88 5.34 -6.68 -20.45
N GLU A 89 6.44 -5.92 -20.47
CA GLU A 89 6.45 -4.46 -20.60
C GLU A 89 5.51 -3.78 -19.59
N VAL A 90 5.55 -4.21 -18.33
CA VAL A 90 4.78 -3.55 -17.26
C VAL A 90 5.34 -2.13 -17.09
N PRO A 91 4.52 -1.07 -17.22
CA PRO A 91 5.05 0.29 -17.37
C PRO A 91 5.60 0.88 -16.08
N ILE A 92 5.15 0.38 -14.93
CA ILE A 92 5.41 0.97 -13.61
C ILE A 92 5.71 -0.12 -12.58
N VAL A 93 6.75 0.09 -11.77
CA VAL A 93 7.11 -0.77 -10.63
C VAL A 93 7.11 0.04 -9.35
N PHE A 94 6.43 -0.49 -8.33
CA PHE A 94 6.49 0.00 -6.97
C PHE A 94 7.38 -0.94 -6.15
N SER A 95 8.59 -0.51 -5.81
CA SER A 95 9.48 -1.29 -4.96
C SER A 95 9.29 -0.94 -3.48
N SER A 96 9.40 -1.93 -2.61
CA SER A 96 9.34 -1.75 -1.15
C SER A 96 10.36 -2.68 -0.48
N ALA A 97 10.55 -2.55 0.85
CA ALA A 97 11.37 -3.46 1.66
C ALA A 97 12.72 -3.84 1.01
N GLY A 98 13.71 -2.94 1.06
CA GLY A 98 15.08 -3.21 0.61
C GLY A 98 15.76 -1.97 0.03
N ASN A 99 16.82 -2.16 -0.77
CA ASN A 99 17.60 -1.07 -1.35
C ASN A 99 17.19 -0.83 -2.82
N PRO A 100 16.60 0.34 -3.17
CA PRO A 100 16.15 0.61 -4.52
C PRO A 100 17.29 0.67 -5.55
N LYS A 101 18.55 0.91 -5.13
CA LYS A 101 19.71 0.96 -6.03
C LYS A 101 19.97 -0.36 -6.75
N THR A 102 19.50 -1.49 -6.21
CA THR A 102 19.76 -2.81 -6.77
C THR A 102 19.07 -3.03 -8.12
N TRP A 103 17.82 -2.58 -8.26
CA TRP A 103 16.98 -2.91 -9.44
C TRP A 103 16.53 -1.69 -10.24
N THR A 104 16.56 -0.49 -9.66
CA THR A 104 16.11 0.73 -10.34
C THR A 104 16.85 0.97 -11.67
N PRO A 105 18.20 0.87 -11.75
CA PRO A 105 18.90 1.07 -13.03
C PRO A 105 18.43 0.12 -14.13
N LYS A 106 18.33 -1.19 -13.84
CA LYS A 106 17.89 -2.20 -14.80
C LYS A 106 16.46 -1.97 -15.29
N LEU A 107 15.54 -1.62 -14.39
CA LEU A 107 14.16 -1.30 -14.75
C LEU A 107 14.11 -0.06 -15.66
N LYS A 108 14.90 0.97 -15.34
CA LYS A 108 14.96 2.21 -16.14
C LYS A 108 15.57 2.05 -17.52
N GLU A 109 16.52 1.12 -17.70
CA GLU A 109 17.05 0.74 -19.03
C GLU A 109 15.94 0.26 -19.97
N HIS A 110 14.85 -0.27 -19.42
CA HIS A 110 13.68 -0.74 -20.17
C HIS A 110 12.53 0.29 -20.18
N GLY A 111 12.79 1.54 -19.80
CA GLY A 111 11.80 2.62 -19.80
C GLY A 111 10.74 2.54 -18.68
N ILE A 112 10.87 1.59 -17.76
CA ILE A 112 9.91 1.35 -16.67
C ILE A 112 10.03 2.46 -15.63
N LYS A 113 8.90 3.06 -15.23
CA LYS A 113 8.86 4.03 -14.13
C LYS A 113 9.02 3.31 -12.80
N VAL A 114 9.89 3.83 -11.93
CA VAL A 114 10.17 3.20 -10.65
C VAL A 114 9.77 4.12 -9.51
N VAL A 115 8.90 3.60 -8.64
CA VAL A 115 8.48 4.24 -7.39
C VAL A 115 9.04 3.43 -6.23
N HIS A 116 9.50 4.09 -5.17
CA HIS A 116 9.94 3.39 -3.96
C HIS A 116 9.18 3.83 -2.72
N VAL A 117 8.77 2.86 -1.91
CA VAL A 117 8.12 3.10 -0.61
C VAL A 117 9.17 3.46 0.44
N VAL A 118 8.96 4.56 1.16
CA VAL A 118 9.87 5.11 2.17
C VAL A 118 9.10 5.54 3.42
N SER A 119 9.75 5.46 4.58
CA SER A 119 9.18 5.86 5.87
C SER A 119 9.84 7.11 6.48
N SER A 120 10.74 7.77 5.75
CA SER A 120 11.40 9.00 6.19
C SER A 120 11.95 9.83 5.04
N ALA A 121 12.13 11.13 5.28
CA ALA A 121 12.78 12.05 4.33
C ALA A 121 14.19 11.59 3.93
N LYS A 122 14.94 10.97 4.85
CA LYS A 122 16.27 10.40 4.56
C LYS A 122 16.19 9.27 3.53
N PHE A 123 15.23 8.38 3.65
CA PHE A 123 15.05 7.29 2.68
C PHE A 123 14.47 7.80 1.37
N ALA A 124 13.63 8.84 1.39
CA ALA A 124 13.15 9.52 0.18
C ALA A 124 14.32 10.03 -0.67
N LYS A 125 15.26 10.78 -0.08
CA LYS A 125 16.48 11.26 -0.76
C LYS A 125 17.27 10.11 -1.38
N LYS A 126 17.47 9.01 -0.63
CA LYS A 126 18.19 7.83 -1.13
C LYS A 126 17.48 7.12 -2.28
N ALA A 127 16.14 7.10 -2.29
CA ALA A 127 15.37 6.54 -3.39
C ALA A 127 15.52 7.40 -4.66
N VAL A 128 15.47 8.73 -4.52
CA VAL A 128 15.72 9.65 -5.64
C VAL A 128 17.15 9.52 -6.16
N GLU A 129 18.15 9.45 -5.29
CA GLU A 129 19.54 9.16 -5.67
C GLU A 129 19.71 7.81 -6.38
N ALA A 130 18.82 6.84 -6.14
CA ALA A 130 18.79 5.56 -6.84
C ALA A 130 18.16 5.65 -8.23
N GLY A 131 17.56 6.80 -8.58
CA GLY A 131 16.93 7.07 -9.87
C GLY A 131 15.41 6.89 -9.90
N CYS A 132 14.75 6.68 -8.74
CA CYS A 132 13.29 6.55 -8.69
C CYS A 132 12.60 7.82 -9.21
N ASP A 133 11.51 7.63 -9.96
CA ASP A 133 10.76 8.71 -10.61
C ASP A 133 9.72 9.34 -9.68
N ALA A 134 9.34 8.65 -8.60
CA ALA A 134 8.50 9.15 -7.50
C ALA A 134 8.78 8.36 -6.21
N VAL A 135 8.23 8.82 -5.08
CA VAL A 135 8.29 8.10 -3.80
C VAL A 135 6.91 7.94 -3.18
N VAL A 136 6.67 6.80 -2.54
CA VAL A 136 5.53 6.64 -1.61
C VAL A 136 6.02 6.91 -0.20
N ALA A 137 5.50 7.94 0.44
CA ALA A 137 5.75 8.24 1.84
C ALA A 137 4.67 7.58 2.70
N GLU A 138 5.03 6.50 3.40
CA GLU A 138 4.10 5.67 4.16
C GLU A 138 4.19 5.95 5.66
N GLY A 139 3.09 6.47 6.22
CA GLY A 139 2.99 6.84 7.62
C GLY A 139 2.64 5.68 8.56
N PHE A 140 2.84 5.91 9.86
CA PHE A 140 2.63 4.98 10.97
C PHE A 140 1.27 4.25 10.97
N GLU A 141 0.22 4.90 10.45
CA GLU A 141 -1.15 4.41 10.43
C GLU A 141 -1.39 3.29 9.39
N ALA A 142 -0.46 3.12 8.45
CA ALA A 142 -0.51 2.09 7.41
C ALA A 142 -0.52 0.67 7.99
N GLY A 143 -1.16 -0.24 7.26
CA GLY A 143 -1.20 -1.66 7.60
C GLY A 143 0.01 -2.42 7.07
N GLY A 144 0.35 -3.54 7.70
CA GLY A 144 1.52 -4.31 7.32
C GLY A 144 2.81 -3.68 7.83
N HIS A 145 3.91 -3.85 7.09
CA HIS A 145 5.24 -3.50 7.57
C HIS A 145 5.51 -1.98 7.50
N ASN A 146 5.85 -1.36 8.64
CA ASN A 146 6.04 0.08 8.75
C ASN A 146 7.48 0.48 9.11
N GLY A 147 7.77 1.77 8.94
CA GLY A 147 9.02 2.39 9.40
C GLY A 147 9.21 2.31 10.92
N ARG A 148 10.46 2.21 11.35
CA ARG A 148 10.83 2.14 12.78
C ARG A 148 10.66 3.48 13.50
N GLU A 149 10.62 4.58 12.75
CA GLU A 149 10.52 5.93 13.30
C GLU A 149 9.11 6.30 13.77
N GLU A 150 8.09 5.52 13.40
CA GLU A 150 6.69 5.74 13.80
C GLU A 150 6.15 7.14 13.42
N THR A 151 6.73 7.76 12.39
CA THR A 151 6.27 9.05 11.86
C THR A 151 4.90 8.88 11.22
N THR A 152 3.91 9.65 11.67
CA THR A 152 2.54 9.64 11.13
C THR A 152 2.47 10.27 9.75
N THR A 153 1.46 9.92 8.95
CA THR A 153 1.25 10.52 7.62
C THR A 153 1.20 12.05 7.70
N MET A 154 0.51 12.60 8.70
CA MET A 154 0.41 14.06 8.91
C MET A 154 1.78 14.75 9.02
N CYS A 155 2.74 14.12 9.71
CA CYS A 155 4.08 14.67 9.89
C CYS A 155 5.03 14.29 8.76
N LEU A 156 4.87 13.10 8.18
CA LEU A 156 5.79 12.54 7.19
C LEU A 156 5.68 13.23 5.84
N ILE A 157 4.46 13.50 5.36
CA ILE A 157 4.26 14.04 4.01
C ILE A 157 4.97 15.38 3.81
N PRO A 158 4.80 16.40 4.68
CA PRO A 158 5.51 17.67 4.51
C PRO A 158 7.04 17.51 4.55
N LEU A 159 7.55 16.69 5.47
CA LEU A 159 8.99 16.44 5.61
C LEU A 159 9.61 15.78 4.37
N VAL A 160 8.88 14.86 3.73
CA VAL A 160 9.32 14.23 2.49
C VAL A 160 9.23 15.21 1.33
N ASN A 161 8.14 15.97 1.23
CA ASN A 161 7.96 16.97 0.19
C ASN A 161 9.05 18.05 0.19
N ASP A 162 9.48 18.50 1.38
CA ASP A 162 10.60 19.45 1.52
C ASP A 162 11.97 18.84 1.17
N ALA A 163 12.06 17.50 1.16
CA ALA A 163 13.32 16.78 1.02
C ALA A 163 13.63 16.35 -0.42
N VAL A 164 12.66 16.29 -1.32
CA VAL A 164 12.82 15.77 -2.68
C VAL A 164 12.03 16.57 -3.70
N ASP A 165 12.57 16.68 -4.92
CA ASP A 165 11.88 17.35 -6.03
C ASP A 165 10.96 16.42 -6.82
N VAL A 166 11.07 15.10 -6.69
CA VAL A 166 10.20 14.14 -7.41
C VAL A 166 8.77 14.14 -6.83
N PRO A 167 7.76 13.65 -7.55
CA PRO A 167 6.42 13.54 -7.00
C PRO A 167 6.34 12.66 -5.74
N VAL A 168 5.51 13.07 -4.78
CA VAL A 168 5.31 12.38 -3.50
C VAL A 168 3.89 11.80 -3.44
N ILE A 169 3.78 10.51 -3.17
CA ILE A 169 2.53 9.78 -3.00
C ILE A 169 2.34 9.50 -1.50
N ALA A 170 1.25 9.97 -0.91
CA ALA A 170 0.95 9.71 0.50
C ALA A 170 0.32 8.33 0.71
N ALA A 171 0.80 7.57 1.70
CA ALA A 171 0.20 6.30 2.12
C ALA A 171 0.07 6.23 3.64
N GLY A 172 -0.93 5.47 4.12
CA GLY A 172 -1.23 5.31 5.55
C GLY A 172 -2.31 6.26 6.04
N GLY A 173 -3.37 5.71 6.65
CA GLY A 173 -4.49 6.50 7.19
C GLY A 173 -5.51 7.02 6.16
N ILE A 174 -5.34 6.70 4.88
CA ILE A 174 -6.21 7.19 3.79
C ILE A 174 -7.26 6.14 3.44
N GLY A 175 -8.54 6.50 3.56
CA GLY A 175 -9.66 5.58 3.31
C GLY A 175 -10.99 6.25 2.94
N SER A 176 -11.01 7.59 2.86
CA SER A 176 -12.17 8.41 2.49
C SER A 176 -11.72 9.62 1.66
N GLY A 177 -12.63 10.24 0.91
CA GLY A 177 -12.32 11.43 0.13
C GLY A 177 -11.81 12.63 0.97
N GLY A 178 -12.27 12.75 2.23
CA GLY A 178 -11.74 13.74 3.17
C GLY A 178 -10.27 13.50 3.53
N SER A 179 -9.87 12.24 3.73
CA SER A 179 -8.46 11.89 3.96
C SER A 179 -7.58 12.12 2.73
N ILE A 180 -8.13 11.95 1.51
CA ILE A 180 -7.43 12.32 0.26
C ILE A 180 -7.18 13.83 0.24
N LEU A 181 -8.20 14.64 0.56
CA LEU A 181 -8.06 16.09 0.61
C LEU A 181 -7.02 16.54 1.64
N ALA A 182 -6.98 15.90 2.82
CA ALA A 182 -5.97 16.17 3.83
C ALA A 182 -4.55 15.87 3.30
N ALA A 183 -4.33 14.70 2.70
CA ALA A 183 -3.02 14.33 2.15
C ALA A 183 -2.55 15.29 1.03
N MET A 184 -3.45 15.67 0.13
CA MET A 184 -3.17 16.65 -0.93
C MET A 184 -2.84 18.03 -0.35
N SER A 185 -3.51 18.42 0.74
CA SER A 185 -3.24 19.70 1.43
C SER A 185 -1.89 19.72 2.15
N LEU A 186 -1.33 18.56 2.48
CA LEU A 186 0.02 18.41 3.03
C LEU A 186 1.12 18.45 1.95
N GLY A 187 0.74 18.56 0.67
CA GLY A 187 1.68 18.65 -0.45
C GLY A 187 1.87 17.36 -1.23
N ALA A 188 1.14 16.28 -0.94
CA ALA A 188 1.20 15.07 -1.76
C ALA A 188 0.62 15.32 -3.17
N ASP A 189 1.26 14.72 -4.18
CA ASP A 189 0.78 14.72 -5.56
C ASP A 189 -0.27 13.62 -5.80
N ALA A 190 -0.25 12.54 -5.02
CA ALA A 190 -1.24 11.46 -5.09
C ALA A 190 -1.40 10.74 -3.75
N VAL A 191 -2.36 9.83 -3.70
CA VAL A 191 -2.58 8.95 -2.55
C VAL A 191 -2.49 7.49 -2.96
N GLN A 192 -1.89 6.67 -2.09
CA GLN A 192 -1.91 5.22 -2.18
C GLN A 192 -2.76 4.65 -1.04
N ILE A 193 -3.74 3.84 -1.40
CA ILE A 193 -4.80 3.35 -0.52
C ILE A 193 -4.73 1.82 -0.45
N GLY A 194 -4.47 1.30 0.75
CA GLY A 194 -4.44 -0.14 1.01
C GLY A 194 -5.76 -0.66 1.58
N SER A 195 -5.98 -0.43 2.89
CA SER A 195 -7.06 -1.09 3.65
C SER A 195 -8.46 -0.95 3.07
N ARG A 196 -8.81 0.20 2.50
CA ARG A 196 -10.12 0.43 1.84
C ARG A 196 -10.32 -0.45 0.62
N PHE A 197 -9.27 -0.74 -0.15
CA PHE A 197 -9.32 -1.66 -1.29
C PHE A 197 -9.10 -3.13 -0.90
N ALA A 198 -8.46 -3.42 0.24
CA ALA A 198 -8.41 -4.78 0.78
C ALA A 198 -9.83 -5.30 1.13
N ALA A 199 -10.72 -4.40 1.57
CA ALA A 199 -12.15 -4.68 1.75
C ALA A 199 -12.97 -4.44 0.47
N SER A 200 -12.49 -4.94 -0.67
CA SER A 200 -13.22 -4.94 -1.95
C SER A 200 -13.64 -6.36 -2.36
N ASN A 201 -14.63 -6.46 -3.26
CA ASN A 201 -15.04 -7.76 -3.80
C ASN A 201 -13.91 -8.44 -4.59
N GLU A 202 -13.15 -7.65 -5.35
CA GLU A 202 -12.10 -8.11 -6.25
C GLU A 202 -10.79 -8.44 -5.54
N SER A 203 -10.64 -8.03 -4.27
CA SER A 203 -9.50 -8.44 -3.46
C SER A 203 -9.51 -9.96 -3.24
N SER A 204 -8.33 -10.57 -3.33
CA SER A 204 -8.14 -12.01 -3.09
C SER A 204 -8.05 -12.41 -1.62
N GLY A 205 -8.16 -11.45 -0.70
CA GLY A 205 -8.22 -11.75 0.73
C GLY A 205 -9.43 -12.63 1.03
N HIS A 206 -9.31 -13.53 2.00
CA HIS A 206 -10.40 -14.41 2.40
C HIS A 206 -11.62 -13.58 2.88
N GLU A 207 -12.83 -14.07 2.64
CA GLU A 207 -14.06 -13.35 3.04
C GLU A 207 -14.11 -13.07 4.55
N ASN A 208 -13.66 -14.02 5.38
CA ASN A 208 -13.47 -13.81 6.82
C ASN A 208 -12.57 -12.61 7.12
N PHE A 209 -11.48 -12.44 6.39
CA PHE A 209 -10.57 -11.31 6.57
C PHE A 209 -11.24 -10.00 6.19
N LYS A 210 -11.94 -9.95 5.04
CA LYS A 210 -12.71 -8.76 4.63
C LYS A 210 -13.77 -8.36 5.67
N ASN A 211 -14.51 -9.35 6.18
CA ASN A 211 -15.51 -9.13 7.24
C ASN A 211 -14.86 -8.70 8.56
N ARG A 212 -13.65 -9.19 8.86
CA ARG A 212 -12.88 -8.74 10.02
C ARG A 212 -12.43 -7.29 9.86
N ILE A 213 -12.01 -6.85 8.67
CA ILE A 213 -11.70 -5.43 8.39
C ILE A 213 -12.90 -4.55 8.70
N VAL A 214 -14.08 -4.90 8.18
CA VAL A 214 -15.33 -4.12 8.36
C VAL A 214 -15.79 -4.05 9.82
N SER A 215 -15.51 -5.09 10.62
CA SER A 215 -15.84 -5.15 12.04
C SER A 215 -14.75 -4.60 12.97
N THR A 216 -13.64 -4.12 12.41
CA THR A 216 -12.55 -3.52 13.19
C THR A 216 -12.95 -2.13 13.69
N ASN A 217 -12.65 -1.83 14.96
CA ASN A 217 -12.94 -0.55 15.59
C ASN A 217 -11.67 0.28 15.83
N GLU A 218 -11.85 1.51 16.28
CA GLU A 218 -10.74 2.33 16.76
C GLU A 218 -9.99 1.60 17.88
N GLY A 219 -8.66 1.58 17.80
CA GLY A 219 -7.80 0.91 18.79
C GLY A 219 -7.65 -0.62 18.60
N ASP A 220 -8.34 -1.23 17.64
CA ASP A 220 -8.23 -2.68 17.39
C ASP A 220 -6.97 -3.07 16.60
N THR A 221 -6.24 -2.12 16.02
CA THR A 221 -4.95 -2.38 15.37
C THR A 221 -3.78 -1.87 16.21
N VAL A 222 -2.62 -2.50 16.07
CA VAL A 222 -1.40 -2.18 16.83
C VAL A 222 -0.17 -2.39 15.96
N LEU A 223 0.85 -1.55 16.13
CA LEU A 223 2.18 -1.77 15.58
C LEU A 223 3.00 -2.60 16.58
N THR A 224 3.41 -3.80 16.20
CA THR A 224 4.08 -4.79 17.07
C THR A 224 5.29 -5.42 16.36
N LEU A 225 5.96 -6.38 17.00
CA LEU A 225 7.12 -7.12 16.49
C LEU A 225 8.29 -6.23 16.05
N LYS A 226 8.46 -5.09 16.72
CA LYS A 226 9.43 -4.04 16.36
C LYS A 226 10.88 -4.54 16.36
N GLU A 227 11.19 -5.55 17.17
CA GLU A 227 12.50 -6.20 17.27
C GLU A 227 12.85 -7.01 16.01
N LEU A 228 11.83 -7.53 15.33
CA LEU A 228 11.97 -8.26 14.06
C LEU A 228 11.84 -7.27 12.90
N ALA A 229 10.60 -6.89 12.59
CA ALA A 229 10.21 -5.91 11.61
C ALA A 229 8.87 -5.33 12.06
N PRO A 230 8.76 -4.01 12.31
CA PRO A 230 7.51 -3.42 12.76
C PRO A 230 6.37 -3.74 11.79
N VAL A 231 5.30 -4.34 12.29
CA VAL A 231 4.12 -4.71 11.50
C VAL A 231 2.85 -4.29 12.21
N ARG A 232 1.94 -3.64 11.48
CA ARG A 232 0.62 -3.26 11.96
C ARG A 232 -0.41 -4.31 11.59
N LEU A 233 -1.07 -4.84 12.61
CA LEU A 233 -2.07 -5.89 12.49
C LEU A 233 -3.24 -5.66 13.44
N ILE A 234 -4.36 -6.37 13.19
CA ILE A 234 -5.51 -6.43 14.10
C ILE A 234 -5.15 -7.30 15.32
N LYS A 235 -5.55 -6.85 16.51
CA LYS A 235 -5.45 -7.61 17.76
C LYS A 235 -6.36 -8.85 17.68
N ASN A 236 -5.74 -10.03 17.79
CA ASN A 236 -6.37 -11.35 17.85
C ASN A 236 -5.58 -12.28 18.80
N GLU A 237 -5.86 -13.58 18.79
CA GLU A 237 -5.17 -14.56 19.65
C GLU A 237 -3.67 -14.65 19.36
N PHE A 238 -3.24 -14.56 18.09
CA PHE A 238 -1.82 -14.45 17.75
C PHE A 238 -1.17 -13.22 18.41
N TYR A 239 -1.82 -12.06 18.36
CA TYR A 239 -1.32 -10.88 19.08
C TYR A 239 -1.27 -11.11 20.61
N ALA A 240 -2.25 -11.81 21.19
CA ALA A 240 -2.20 -12.16 22.61
C ALA A 240 -1.01 -13.07 22.95
N ASP A 241 -0.65 -14.00 22.06
CA ASP A 241 0.54 -14.84 22.22
C ASP A 241 1.85 -14.03 22.09
N VAL A 242 1.89 -13.04 21.20
CA VAL A 242 3.00 -12.06 21.12
C VAL A 242 3.12 -11.25 22.42
N MET A 243 1.99 -10.80 22.99
CA MET A 243 2.00 -10.09 24.27
C MET A 243 2.50 -10.94 25.43
N LYS A 244 2.09 -12.22 25.51
CA LYS A 244 2.65 -13.17 26.50
C LYS A 244 4.16 -13.33 26.34
N ALA A 245 4.68 -13.27 25.12
CA ALA A 245 6.13 -13.31 24.86
C ALA A 245 6.82 -12.01 25.34
N TYR A 246 6.20 -10.86 25.14
CA TYR A 246 6.72 -9.59 25.66
C TYR A 246 6.70 -9.53 27.20
N ASP A 247 5.63 -10.01 27.84
CA ASP A 247 5.50 -10.00 29.31
C ASP A 247 6.59 -10.81 30.03
N ARG A 248 7.14 -11.83 29.34
CA ARG A 248 8.27 -12.63 29.83
C ARG A 248 9.64 -12.16 29.32
N CYS A 249 9.72 -10.98 28.69
CA CYS A 249 10.94 -10.42 28.10
C CYS A 249 11.61 -11.35 27.08
N ALA A 250 10.82 -11.97 26.19
CA ALA A 250 11.32 -12.92 25.20
C ALA A 250 12.43 -12.32 24.32
N SER A 251 13.40 -13.15 23.94
CA SER A 251 14.46 -12.79 23.01
C SER A 251 13.93 -12.59 21.59
N LYS A 252 14.76 -12.02 20.72
CA LYS A 252 14.43 -11.87 19.30
C LYS A 252 14.16 -13.22 18.63
N GLU A 253 14.92 -14.24 19.00
CA GLU A 253 14.79 -15.61 18.49
C GLU A 253 13.45 -16.22 18.93
N GLU A 254 13.08 -16.07 20.20
CA GLU A 254 11.79 -16.54 20.72
C GLU A 254 10.61 -15.81 20.06
N LEU A 255 10.72 -14.50 19.82
CA LEU A 255 9.70 -13.75 19.07
C LEU A 255 9.58 -14.25 17.62
N ALA A 256 10.70 -14.61 16.98
CA ALA A 256 10.69 -15.19 15.64
C ALA A 256 10.04 -16.58 15.62
N GLU A 257 10.21 -17.38 16.69
CA GLU A 257 9.51 -18.66 16.84
C GLU A 257 8.00 -18.47 17.03
N VAL A 258 7.58 -17.48 17.83
CA VAL A 258 6.16 -17.12 17.98
C VAL A 258 5.58 -16.66 16.63
N LEU A 259 6.27 -15.78 15.91
CA LEU A 259 5.86 -15.36 14.56
C LEU A 259 5.81 -16.54 13.58
N GLY A 260 6.72 -17.50 13.67
CA GLY A 260 6.72 -18.67 12.80
C GLY A 260 6.88 -18.31 11.31
N ARG A 261 6.15 -19.03 10.44
CA ARG A 261 6.21 -18.83 8.98
C ARG A 261 4.83 -18.64 8.38
N ALA A 262 4.74 -17.80 7.35
CA ALA A 262 3.56 -17.61 6.52
C ALA A 262 2.25 -17.26 7.29
N ARG A 263 2.34 -16.59 8.45
CA ARG A 263 1.15 -16.20 9.22
C ARG A 263 0.26 -15.20 8.49
N ALA A 264 0.83 -14.28 7.71
CA ALA A 264 0.06 -13.38 6.86
C ALA A 264 -0.82 -14.16 5.86
N LYS A 265 -0.28 -15.23 5.26
CA LYS A 265 -1.05 -16.13 4.38
C LYS A 265 -2.16 -16.81 5.17
N LYS A 266 -1.84 -17.40 6.33
CA LYS A 266 -2.78 -18.10 7.20
C LYS A 266 -4.00 -17.25 7.55
N GLY A 267 -3.76 -15.98 7.89
CA GLY A 267 -4.81 -15.02 8.22
C GLY A 267 -5.53 -14.46 7.01
N MET A 268 -4.79 -13.73 6.18
CA MET A 268 -5.36 -12.89 5.12
C MET A 268 -5.88 -13.71 3.94
N PHE A 269 -5.25 -14.84 3.61
CA PHE A 269 -5.59 -15.66 2.44
C PHE A 269 -6.39 -16.92 2.80
N GLU A 270 -6.00 -17.60 3.89
CA GLU A 270 -6.62 -18.87 4.30
C GLU A 270 -7.75 -18.67 5.33
N GLY A 271 -7.92 -17.46 5.87
CA GLY A 271 -9.10 -17.08 6.65
C GLY A 271 -9.07 -17.40 8.15
N ASP A 272 -7.88 -17.70 8.71
CA ASP A 272 -7.69 -17.93 10.15
C ASP A 272 -7.60 -16.60 10.91
N MET A 273 -8.73 -16.18 11.50
CA MET A 273 -8.80 -14.90 12.21
C MET A 273 -8.20 -14.93 13.62
N GLU A 274 -7.94 -16.11 14.17
CA GLU A 274 -7.42 -16.26 15.53
C GLU A 274 -5.89 -16.26 15.51
N GLN A 275 -5.29 -17.10 14.68
CA GLN A 275 -3.85 -17.39 14.68
C GLN A 275 -3.12 -16.85 13.45
N GLY A 276 -3.84 -16.25 12.51
CA GLY A 276 -3.26 -15.51 11.39
C GLY A 276 -2.71 -14.13 11.78
N GLU A 277 -1.76 -13.65 10.99
CA GLU A 277 -1.29 -12.26 11.04
C GLU A 277 -2.21 -11.41 10.14
N LEU A 278 -3.02 -10.56 10.76
CA LEU A 278 -4.10 -9.83 10.08
C LEU A 278 -3.65 -8.39 9.78
N GLU A 279 -2.82 -8.23 8.76
CA GLU A 279 -2.21 -6.93 8.41
C GLU A 279 -3.26 -5.94 7.86
N ILE A 280 -3.53 -4.85 8.59
CA ILE A 280 -4.42 -3.78 8.14
C ILE A 280 -4.12 -2.46 8.85
N GLY A 281 -4.42 -1.33 8.20
CA GLY A 281 -4.19 0.01 8.74
C GLY A 281 -5.26 0.43 9.75
N GLN A 282 -4.96 1.47 10.53
CA GLN A 282 -5.91 2.05 11.50
C GLN A 282 -7.21 2.55 10.84
N VAL A 283 -7.13 2.95 9.58
CA VAL A 283 -8.29 3.41 8.79
C VAL A 283 -9.37 2.33 8.61
N SER A 284 -9.07 1.06 8.89
CA SER A 284 -10.06 -0.02 8.97
C SER A 284 -11.25 0.31 9.88
N ALA A 285 -11.03 1.08 10.95
CA ALA A 285 -12.10 1.55 11.84
C ALA A 285 -13.18 2.40 11.13
N GLN A 286 -12.87 2.98 9.97
CA GLN A 286 -13.79 3.79 9.16
C GLN A 286 -14.45 2.99 8.02
N ILE A 287 -14.00 1.76 7.77
CA ILE A 287 -14.52 0.89 6.69
C ILE A 287 -15.73 0.14 7.23
N LYS A 288 -16.90 0.31 6.60
CA LYS A 288 -18.18 -0.26 7.09
C LYS A 288 -18.85 -1.24 6.12
N ASP A 289 -18.20 -1.54 5.01
CA ASP A 289 -18.76 -2.34 3.94
C ASP A 289 -17.66 -3.04 3.13
N VAL A 290 -18.02 -4.14 2.49
CA VAL A 290 -17.26 -4.73 1.38
C VAL A 290 -18.00 -4.33 0.10
N LEU A 291 -17.31 -3.62 -0.79
CA LEU A 291 -17.89 -3.04 -2.00
C LEU A 291 -17.05 -3.38 -3.24
N PRO A 292 -17.62 -3.30 -4.45
CA PRO A 292 -16.84 -3.40 -5.67
C PRO A 292 -15.79 -2.29 -5.71
N ALA A 293 -14.59 -2.57 -6.21
CA ALA A 293 -13.47 -1.63 -6.28
C ALA A 293 -13.85 -0.36 -7.03
N LYS A 294 -14.61 -0.50 -8.13
CA LYS A 294 -15.18 0.64 -8.87
C LYS A 294 -16.07 1.52 -7.98
N LYS A 295 -16.92 0.92 -7.15
CA LYS A 295 -17.82 1.67 -6.26
C LYS A 295 -17.06 2.39 -5.15
N ILE A 296 -16.03 1.74 -4.59
CA ILE A 296 -15.09 2.38 -3.66
C ILE A 296 -14.47 3.61 -4.32
N PHE A 297 -13.97 3.48 -5.55
CA PHE A 297 -13.34 4.56 -6.28
C PHE A 297 -14.29 5.74 -6.53
N GLU A 298 -15.51 5.47 -6.98
CA GLU A 298 -16.57 6.48 -7.17
C GLU A 298 -16.92 7.22 -5.87
N ASN A 299 -17.00 6.48 -4.76
CA ASN A 299 -17.26 7.07 -3.45
C ASN A 299 -16.12 8.00 -3.02
N LEU A 300 -14.86 7.56 -3.15
CA LEU A 300 -13.69 8.39 -2.83
C LEU A 300 -13.69 9.72 -3.60
N LEU A 301 -14.01 9.69 -4.90
CA LEU A 301 -14.12 10.90 -5.72
C LEU A 301 -15.28 11.80 -5.28
N THR A 302 -16.43 11.22 -4.96
CA THR A 302 -17.61 11.97 -4.51
C THR A 302 -17.34 12.65 -3.17
N GLU A 303 -16.87 11.88 -2.18
CA GLU A 303 -16.49 12.37 -0.86
C GLU A 303 -15.39 13.43 -0.93
N TYR A 304 -14.42 13.29 -1.84
CA TYR A 304 -13.35 14.29 -2.00
C TYR A 304 -13.93 15.62 -2.50
N ARG A 305 -14.83 15.58 -3.48
CA ARG A 305 -15.50 16.78 -4.02
C ARG A 305 -16.35 17.45 -2.96
N GLU A 306 -17.08 16.66 -2.17
CA GLU A 306 -17.90 17.14 -1.05
C GLU A 306 -17.05 17.76 0.05
N ALA A 307 -15.97 17.09 0.48
CA ALA A 307 -15.05 17.59 1.48
C ALA A 307 -14.40 18.90 1.02
N ARG A 308 -13.96 18.97 -0.24
CA ARG A 308 -13.36 20.18 -0.82
C ARG A 308 -14.35 21.33 -0.82
N LYS A 309 -15.59 21.09 -1.28
CA LYS A 309 -16.66 22.09 -1.26
C LYS A 309 -16.93 22.56 0.17
N ALA A 310 -17.09 21.63 1.12
CA ALA A 310 -17.36 21.94 2.51
C ALA A 310 -16.24 22.75 3.17
N ILE A 311 -14.97 22.53 2.82
CA ILE A 311 -13.87 23.37 3.32
C ILE A 311 -13.91 24.76 2.68
N CYS A 312 -14.10 24.87 1.36
CA CYS A 312 -14.20 26.16 0.68
C CYS A 312 -15.35 27.02 1.24
N ASP A 313 -16.48 26.39 1.59
CA ASP A 313 -17.65 27.06 2.18
C ASP A 313 -17.42 27.44 3.66
N LYS A 314 -16.41 26.89 4.32
CA LYS A 314 -16.09 27.08 5.75
C LYS A 314 -14.84 27.94 6.00
N VAL A 315 -14.17 28.44 4.97
CA VAL A 315 -12.93 29.20 5.18
C VAL A 315 -13.25 30.48 5.94
N PHE A 316 -12.72 30.53 7.17
CA PHE A 316 -12.37 31.71 7.96
C PHE A 316 -12.90 33.03 7.39
N ASP A 317 -14.12 33.41 7.80
CA ASP A 317 -14.40 34.83 8.04
C ASP A 317 -13.46 35.29 9.18
N LEU A 318 -12.21 35.62 8.83
CA LEU A 318 -11.33 36.46 9.64
C LEU A 318 -11.37 37.88 9.08
#